data_AF-A0A349JX57-F1
#
_entry.id   AF-A0A349JX57-F1
#
_cell.length_a   1.000
_cell.length_b   1.000
_cell.length_c   1.000
_cell.angle_alpha   90.00
_cell.angle_beta   90.00
_cell.angle_gamma   90.00
#
_symmetry.space_group_name_H-M   'P 1'
#
loop_
_entity.id
_entity.type
_entity.pdbx_description
1 polymer ?
#
loop_
_entity_poly.entity_id
_entity_poly.type
_entity_poly.pdbx_seq_one_letter_code
_entity_poly.pdbx_strand_id
1 'polypeptide(L)' 'AEDNQTTVEIHVLQGERKMALDNKTIGKFQLTGIPPAQRGMPQVEVTFDI' A
#
# COMPACT_ATOMS: atom_id res chain seq x y z
N ALA A 1 -5.68 3.51 -8.61
CA ALA A 1 -6.79 3.52 -7.64
C ALA A 1 -8.07 3.45 -8.44
N GLU A 2 -8.78 2.33 -8.35
CA GLU A 2 -10.06 2.11 -9.01
C GLU A 2 -11.20 2.54 -8.08
N ASP A 3 -12.35 2.91 -8.65
CA ASP A 3 -13.54 3.22 -7.86
C ASP A 3 -14.07 1.94 -7.19
N ASN A 4 -14.45 2.02 -5.91
CA ASN A 4 -14.82 0.87 -5.07
C ASN A 4 -13.67 -0.10 -4.77
N GLN A 5 -12.43 0.38 -4.73
CA GLN A 5 -11.30 -0.45 -4.32
C GLN A 5 -11.47 -0.95 -2.87
N THR A 6 -11.83 -2.22 -2.73
CA THR A 6 -12.06 -2.90 -1.44
C THR A 6 -10.79 -3.43 -0.78
N THR A 7 -9.68 -3.38 -1.52
CA THR A 7 -8.37 -3.91 -1.11
C THR A 7 -7.25 -2.97 -1.52
N VAL A 8 -6.36 -2.64 -0.58
CA VAL A 8 -5.14 -1.88 -0.82
C VAL A 8 -3.93 -2.77 -0.59
N GLU A 9 -3.02 -2.84 -1.57
CA GLU A 9 -1.74 -3.53 -1.43
C GLU A 9 -0.66 -2.53 -1.02
N ILE A 10 -0.01 -2.78 0.11
CA ILE A 10 1.12 -2.01 0.63
C ILE A 10 2.37 -2.85 0.43
N HIS A 11 3.24 -2.40 -0.48
CA HIS A 11 4.52 -3.04 -0.75
C HIS A 11 5.63 -2.30 -0.02
N VAL A 12 6.26 -2.95 0.95
CA VAL A 12 7.37 -2.38 1.72
C VAL A 12 8.68 -2.84 1.09
N LEU A 13 9.48 -1.87 0.66
CA LEU A 13 10.79 -2.10 0.04
C LEU A 13 11.87 -1.36 0.81
N GLN A 14 13.06 -1.95 0.87
CA GLN A 14 14.27 -1.34 1.43
C GLN A 14 15.37 -1.33 0.39
N GLY A 15 15.94 -0.16 0.19
CA GLY A 15 17.08 0.08 -0.67
C GLY A 15 17.21 1.56 -0.99
N GLU A 16 18.38 1.94 -1.48
CA GLU A 16 18.73 3.33 -1.79
C GLU A 16 18.47 3.69 -3.27
N ARG A 17 17.87 2.77 -4.04
CA ARG A 17 17.61 2.98 -5.46
C ARG A 17 16.23 3.62 -5.68
N LYS A 18 16.13 4.44 -6.72
CA LYS A 18 14.92 5.20 -7.06
C LYS A 18 13.75 4.34 -7.53
N MET A 19 14.02 3.18 -8.12
CA MET A 19 12.99 2.29 -8.66
C MET A 19 12.72 1.14 -7.69
N ALA A 20 11.45 0.90 -7.39
CA ALA A 20 11.01 -0.16 -6.48
C ALA A 20 11.48 -1.56 -6.93
N LEU A 21 11.49 -1.84 -8.24
CA LEU A 21 11.96 -3.10 -8.81
C LEU A 21 13.42 -3.45 -8.43
N ASP A 22 14.23 -2.43 -8.16
CA ASP A 22 15.66 -2.61 -7.86
C ASP A 22 15.95 -2.70 -6.35
N ASN A 23 14.92 -2.54 -5.51
CA ASN A 23 15.02 -2.56 -4.05
C ASN A 23 14.61 -3.94 -3.49
N LYS A 24 15.13 -4.27 -2.30
CA LYS A 24 14.79 -5.53 -1.63
C LYS A 24 13.40 -5.42 -1.03
N THR A 25 12.52 -6.36 -1.38
CA THR A 25 11.19 -6.44 -0.74
C THR A 25 11.36 -6.93 0.69
N ILE A 26 10.87 -6.14 1.66
CA ILE A 26 10.78 -6.56 3.07
C ILE A 26 9.47 -7.32 3.28
N GLY A 27 8.38 -6.88 2.67
CA GLY A 27 7.08 -7.51 2.85
C GLY A 27 6.01 -6.92 1.95
N LYS A 28 4.90 -7.66 1.84
CA LYS A 28 3.69 -7.24 1.16
C LYS A 28 2.53 -7.43 2.11
N PHE A 29 1.74 -6.38 2.27
CA PHE A 29 0.56 -6.39 3.12
C PHE A 29 -0.65 -6.04 2.26
N GLN A 30 -1.74 -6.75 2.48
CA GLN A 30 -3.01 -6.46 1.83
C GLN A 30 -4.00 -6.03 2.91
N LEU A 31 -4.42 -4.77 2.84
CA LEU A 31 -5.51 -4.27 3.65
C LEU A 31 -6.80 -4.58 2.91
N THR A 32 -7.47 -5.66 3.32
CA THR A 32 -8.78 -6.10 2.80
C THR A 32 -9.91 -5.64 3.72
N GLY A 33 -11.12 -5.49 3.18
CA GLY A 33 -12.31 -5.14 3.99
C GLY A 33 -12.55 -3.63 4.08
N ILE A 34 -11.95 -2.85 3.18
CA ILE A 34 -12.22 -1.43 3.06
C ILE A 34 -13.63 -1.28 2.45
N PRO A 35 -14.53 -0.51 3.09
CA PRO A 35 -15.84 -0.25 2.52
C PRO A 35 -15.68 0.43 1.16
N PRO A 36 -16.48 0.04 0.15
CA PRO A 36 -16.41 0.62 -1.18
C PRO A 36 -16.65 2.13 -1.08
N ALA A 37 -15.62 2.89 -1.40
CA ALA A 37 -15.63 4.34 -1.35
C ALA A 37 -15.16 4.88 -2.71
N GLN A 38 -15.63 6.08 -3.04
CA GLN A 38 -15.13 6.80 -4.21
C GLN A 38 -13.64 7.04 -4.04
N ARG A 39 -12.89 6.99 -5.14
CA ARG A 39 -11.46 7.28 -5.14
C ARG A 39 -11.18 8.63 -4.46
N GLY A 40 -10.33 8.62 -3.44
CA GLY A 40 -9.94 9.82 -2.68
C GLY A 40 -10.67 10.02 -1.34
N MET A 41 -11.75 9.28 -1.06
CA MET A 41 -12.36 9.23 0.28
C MET A 41 -11.68 8.28 1.30
N PRO A 42 -11.18 7.08 0.93
CA PRO A 42 -10.62 6.17 1.93
C PRO A 42 -9.29 6.73 2.45
N GLN A 43 -9.24 7.06 3.74
CA GLN A 43 -8.01 7.43 4.43
C GLN A 43 -7.33 6.15 4.95
N VAL A 44 -6.13 5.86 4.45
CA VAL A 44 -5.31 4.75 4.91
C VAL A 44 -4.09 5.33 5.61
N GLU A 45 -4.01 5.14 6.92
CA GLU A 45 -2.82 5.50 7.70
C GLU A 45 -1.86 4.31 7.72
N VAL A 46 -0.60 4.57 7.35
CA VAL A 46 0.47 3.56 7.33
C VAL A 46 1.54 3.98 8.32
N THR A 47 1.63 3.26 9.43
CA THR A 47 2.63 3.49 10.49
C THR A 47 3.70 2.43 10.42
N PHE A 48 4.96 2.85 10.38
CA PHE A 48 6.13 1.98 10.48
C PHE A 48 6.72 2.15 11.88
N ASP A 49 6.81 1.04 12.62
CA ASP A 49 7.54 0.96 13.88
C ASP A 49 8.78 0.06 13.65
N ILE A 50 9.94 0.43 14.18
CA ILE A 50 11.24 -0.22 13.92
C ILE A 50 11.81 -0.82 15.21
#